data_AF-A0A1F7PG76-F1
#
_entry.id   AF-A0A1F7PG76-F1
#
_cell.length_a   1.000
_cell.length_b   1.000
_cell.length_c   1.000
_cell.angle_alpha   90.00
_cell.angle_beta   90.00
_cell.angle_gamma   90.00
#
_symmetry.space_group_name_H-M   'P 1'
#
loop_
_entity.id
_entity.type
_entity.pdbx_description
1 polymer ?
#
loop_
_entity_poly.entity_id
_entity_poly.type
_entity_poly.pdbx_seq_one_letter_code
_entity_poly.pdbx_strand_id
1 'polypeptide(L)'
;MSGRLRIIGPLILVIALLLAGAVPAFRGAALNAVEVLARADVGALRAYVLGFGAWAPLVSAGLMIVQAILAPLPSSPVTFVNGLVFGTWWGGLLSWASALVGAGICFWLSRRFGRPLAERLVSPQALAWSDGFFGRFGAHAVLLGRLLPVVSFDVVSYGAGLTGMSFFVFMLATAIGMIPGTLLYSYLGHLGGRSARALLWTIAAITALGVLVLFLKPTLSGRLVAKGRRGLMQGNAARLARRALGRAFTRLPLLGRLWARRASIVRVAGIPWVPFSKPLRACTATLLTTGGVHLRRDRPFDMADPDGDPAFREIPTDVARSDLRITHDYYDHRDADRDINLVFPLERFRELVAAGILGGLTRTHFGFMGHVAGRLIQRLETESIPHLLTRLAAERPDFVFLVPA
;
A
#
# COMPACT_ATOMS: atom_id res chain seq x y z
N MET A 1 20.34 7.04 35.30
CA MET A 1 21.52 6.32 34.76
C MET A 1 21.26 5.58 33.43
N SER A 2 20.29 5.98 32.59
CA SER A 2 19.84 5.21 31.40
C SER A 2 20.34 5.72 30.03
N GLY A 3 21.17 6.76 30.00
CA GLY A 3 21.67 7.37 28.75
C GLY A 3 22.95 6.73 28.19
N ARG A 4 23.84 6.20 29.05
CA ARG A 4 25.17 5.73 28.62
C ARG A 4 25.15 4.33 27.98
N LEU A 5 24.33 3.39 28.46
CA LEU A 5 24.18 2.07 27.82
C LEU A 5 23.57 2.12 26.41
N ARG A 6 22.84 3.19 26.09
CA ARG A 6 22.17 3.42 24.81
C ARG A 6 23.12 3.80 23.66
N ILE A 7 24.40 4.06 23.94
CA ILE A 7 25.44 4.46 22.96
C ILE A 7 26.56 3.41 22.87
N ILE A 8 26.71 2.53 23.87
CA ILE A 8 27.81 1.58 23.97
C ILE A 8 27.67 0.42 22.96
N GLY A 9 26.49 -0.16 22.78
CA GLY A 9 26.27 -1.27 21.82
C GLY A 9 26.61 -0.97 20.35
N PRO A 10 26.14 0.13 19.75
CA PRO A 10 26.46 0.48 18.36
C PRO A 10 27.88 1.02 18.22
N LEU A 11 28.42 1.68 19.26
CA LEU A 11 29.81 2.08 19.30
C LEU A 11 30.72 0.84 19.29
N ILE A 12 30.37 -0.23 20.00
CA ILE A 12 31.09 -1.52 19.95
C ILE A 12 30.96 -2.19 18.58
N LEU A 13 29.79 -2.19 17.94
CA LEU A 13 29.61 -2.78 16.60
C LEU A 13 30.37 -1.99 15.53
N VAL A 14 30.34 -0.66 15.60
CA VAL A 14 31.08 0.23 14.69
C VAL A 14 32.59 0.14 14.97
N ILE A 15 33.02 0.09 16.23
CA ILE A 15 34.42 -0.13 16.60
C ILE A 15 34.88 -1.53 16.17
N ALA A 16 34.05 -2.56 16.29
CA ALA A 16 34.36 -3.90 15.81
C ALA A 16 34.49 -3.95 14.28
N LEU A 17 33.60 -3.27 13.54
CA LEU A 17 33.68 -3.13 12.08
C LEU A 17 34.90 -2.29 11.64
N LEU A 18 35.24 -1.24 12.38
CA LEU A 18 36.40 -0.38 12.13
C LEU A 18 37.73 -1.08 12.47
N LEU A 19 37.79 -1.80 13.60
CA LEU A 19 38.94 -2.62 14.00
C LEU A 19 39.14 -3.80 13.03
N ALA A 20 38.06 -4.40 12.54
CA ALA A 20 38.14 -5.43 11.53
C ALA A 20 38.59 -4.84 10.17
N GLY A 21 38.16 -3.62 9.81
CA GLY A 21 38.69 -2.88 8.66
C GLY A 21 40.16 -2.46 8.75
N ALA A 22 40.72 -2.38 9.96
CA ALA A 22 42.11 -1.98 10.23
C ALA A 22 43.13 -3.12 10.01
N VAL A 23 42.69 -4.39 9.98
CA VAL A 23 43.55 -5.54 9.69
C VAL A 23 43.59 -5.77 8.18
N PRO A 24 44.75 -5.62 7.49
CA PRO A 24 44.83 -5.72 6.03
C PRO A 24 44.28 -7.04 5.45
N ALA A 25 44.49 -8.15 6.16
CA ALA A 25 43.95 -9.47 5.81
C ALA A 25 42.41 -9.52 5.89
N PHE A 26 41.82 -8.90 6.90
CA PHE A 26 40.36 -8.84 7.07
C PHE A 26 39.72 -7.85 6.10
N ARG A 27 40.37 -6.72 5.83
CA ARG A 27 39.94 -5.78 4.79
C ARG A 27 39.94 -6.43 3.40
N GLY A 28 40.98 -7.19 3.07
CA GLY A 28 41.05 -7.99 1.84
C GLY A 28 39.93 -9.04 1.77
N ALA A 29 39.70 -9.77 2.87
CA ALA A 29 38.62 -10.75 2.95
C ALA A 29 37.23 -10.12 2.82
N ALA A 30 36.99 -8.95 3.41
CA ALA A 30 35.73 -8.22 3.37
C ALA A 30 35.45 -7.61 1.99
N LEU A 31 36.46 -7.03 1.33
CA LEU A 31 36.31 -6.51 -0.04
C LEU A 31 36.01 -7.64 -1.03
N ASN A 32 36.71 -8.77 -0.88
CA ASN A 32 36.48 -9.95 -1.71
C ASN A 32 35.10 -10.58 -1.43
N ALA A 33 34.65 -10.61 -0.16
CA ALA A 33 33.29 -11.01 0.19
C ALA A 33 32.21 -10.15 -0.48
N VAL A 34 32.36 -8.82 -0.45
CA VAL A 34 31.42 -7.89 -1.10
C VAL A 34 31.42 -8.07 -2.61
N GLU A 35 32.59 -8.26 -3.23
CA GLU A 35 32.71 -8.50 -4.67
C GLU A 35 32.06 -9.83 -5.10
N VAL A 36 32.28 -10.89 -4.33
CA VAL A 36 31.69 -12.21 -4.56
C VAL A 36 30.17 -12.18 -4.37
N LEU A 37 29.67 -11.47 -3.36
CA LEU A 37 28.23 -11.23 -3.15
C LEU A 37 27.61 -10.41 -4.29
N ALA A 38 28.29 -9.35 -4.74
CA ALA A 38 27.82 -8.48 -5.81
C ALA A 38 27.71 -9.20 -7.16
N ARG A 39 28.62 -10.15 -7.42
CA ARG A 39 28.61 -10.98 -8.64
C ARG A 39 27.57 -12.10 -8.61
N ALA A 40 27.02 -12.43 -7.43
CA ALA A 40 26.06 -13.51 -7.21
C ALA A 40 26.49 -14.88 -7.81
N ASP A 41 27.80 -15.12 -7.92
CA ASP A 41 28.37 -16.35 -8.46
C ASP A 41 28.43 -17.42 -7.36
N VAL A 42 27.55 -18.40 -7.45
CA VAL A 42 27.45 -19.54 -6.53
C VAL A 42 28.75 -20.35 -6.45
N GLY A 43 29.49 -20.49 -7.56
CA GLY A 43 30.76 -21.22 -7.59
C GLY A 43 31.85 -20.49 -6.82
N ALA A 44 31.98 -19.18 -7.07
CA ALA A 44 32.91 -18.32 -6.34
C ALA A 44 32.57 -18.23 -4.85
N LEU A 45 31.29 -18.11 -4.49
CA LEU A 45 30.84 -18.09 -3.10
C LEU A 45 31.15 -19.40 -2.37
N ARG A 46 30.94 -20.54 -3.04
CA ARG A 46 31.26 -21.86 -2.49
C ARG A 46 32.76 -21.99 -2.23
N ALA A 47 33.58 -21.63 -3.21
CA ALA A 47 35.04 -21.66 -3.08
C ALA A 47 35.53 -20.75 -1.95
N TYR A 48 34.94 -19.54 -1.86
CA TYR A 48 35.22 -18.59 -0.79
C TYR A 48 34.89 -19.19 0.59
N VAL A 49 33.67 -19.70 0.79
CA VAL A 49 33.23 -20.27 2.08
C VAL A 49 34.08 -21.49 2.47
N LEU A 50 34.35 -22.40 1.53
CA LEU A 50 35.17 -23.58 1.78
C LEU A 50 36.64 -23.25 2.05
N GLY A 51 37.15 -22.14 1.53
CA GLY A 51 38.52 -21.67 1.74
C GLY A 51 38.88 -21.41 3.22
N PHE A 52 37.88 -21.23 4.08
CA PHE A 52 38.06 -21.04 5.52
C PHE A 52 38.02 -22.34 6.34
N GLY A 53 37.85 -23.51 5.69
CA GLY A 53 37.89 -24.82 6.34
C GLY A 53 36.87 -24.95 7.49
N ALA A 54 37.35 -25.25 8.70
CA ALA A 54 36.50 -25.41 9.88
C ALA A 54 35.70 -24.14 10.26
N TRP A 55 36.16 -22.95 9.84
CA TRP A 55 35.48 -21.68 10.11
C TRP A 55 34.40 -21.32 9.08
N ALA A 56 34.20 -22.16 8.05
CA ALA A 56 33.22 -21.94 6.98
C ALA A 56 31.80 -21.59 7.47
N PRO A 57 31.22 -22.23 8.51
CA PRO A 57 29.90 -21.87 9.02
C PRO A 57 29.84 -20.44 9.57
N LEU A 58 30.86 -20.03 10.32
CA LEU A 58 30.93 -18.69 10.93
C LEU A 58 31.13 -17.60 9.87
N VAL A 59 31.97 -17.87 8.87
CA VAL A 59 32.16 -16.96 7.73
C VAL A 59 30.86 -16.81 6.95
N SER A 60 30.16 -17.90 6.68
CA SER A 60 28.87 -17.83 5.99
C SER A 60 27.79 -17.10 6.80
N ALA A 61 27.73 -17.32 8.12
CA ALA A 61 26.84 -16.57 8.99
C ALA A 61 27.14 -15.06 8.94
N GLY A 62 28.43 -14.69 8.94
CA GLY A 62 28.88 -13.32 8.75
C GLY A 62 28.44 -12.73 7.42
N LEU A 63 28.61 -13.46 6.31
CA LEU A 63 28.13 -13.05 4.98
C LEU A 63 26.62 -12.79 4.97
N MET A 64 25.86 -13.66 5.64
CA MET A 64 24.40 -13.50 5.77
C MET A 64 23.99 -12.23 6.55
N ILE A 65 24.73 -11.90 7.61
CA ILE A 65 24.47 -10.70 8.41
C ILE A 65 24.87 -9.44 7.63
N VAL A 66 26.05 -9.46 6.99
CA VAL A 66 26.56 -8.31 6.23
C VAL A 66 25.64 -7.99 5.06
N GLN A 67 25.22 -8.98 4.28
CA GLN A 67 24.30 -8.73 3.17
C GLN A 67 22.93 -8.19 3.64
N ALA A 68 22.48 -8.56 4.85
CA ALA A 68 21.22 -8.06 5.39
C ALA A 68 21.30 -6.57 5.76
N ILE A 69 22.47 -6.14 6.27
CA ILE A 69 22.73 -4.74 6.62
C ILE A 69 22.95 -3.90 5.35
N LEU A 70 23.65 -4.46 4.36
CA LEU A 70 23.97 -3.82 3.09
C LEU A 70 22.89 -4.09 2.04
N ALA A 71 21.65 -3.67 2.32
CA ALA A 71 20.56 -3.74 1.34
C ALA A 71 20.89 -2.92 0.07
N PRO A 72 20.43 -3.31 -1.14
CA PRO A 72 19.58 -4.45 -1.50
C PRO A 72 20.38 -5.62 -2.10
N LEU A 73 21.19 -6.32 -1.29
CA LEU A 73 21.88 -7.53 -1.74
C LEU A 73 20.96 -8.76 -1.66
N PRO A 74 21.00 -9.68 -2.64
CA PRO A 74 20.19 -10.88 -2.61
C PRO A 74 20.75 -11.92 -1.62
N SER A 75 19.92 -12.40 -0.69
CA SER A 75 20.30 -13.44 0.28
C SER A 75 20.32 -14.86 -0.32
N SER A 76 19.60 -15.08 -1.42
CA SER A 76 19.39 -16.40 -2.01
C SER A 76 20.66 -17.14 -2.45
N PRO A 77 21.71 -16.51 -3.01
CA PRO A 77 22.93 -17.22 -3.39
C PRO A 77 23.67 -17.79 -2.17
N VAL A 78 23.72 -17.03 -1.07
CA VAL A 78 24.36 -17.46 0.19
C VAL A 78 23.58 -18.63 0.80
N THR A 79 22.25 -18.54 0.85
CA THR A 79 21.40 -19.63 1.38
C THR A 79 21.54 -20.91 0.56
N PHE A 80 21.65 -20.79 -0.77
CA PHE A 80 21.90 -21.94 -1.63
C PHE A 80 23.27 -22.57 -1.37
N VAL A 81 24.32 -21.75 -1.26
CA VAL A 81 25.68 -22.22 -0.97
C VAL A 81 25.73 -22.90 0.38
N ASN A 82 24.98 -22.42 1.37
CA ASN A 82 24.86 -23.09 2.65
C ASN A 82 24.20 -24.47 2.55
N GLY A 83 23.15 -24.60 1.74
CA GLY A 83 22.57 -25.90 1.41
C GLY A 83 23.54 -26.82 0.68
N LEU A 84 24.33 -26.28 -0.25
CA LEU A 84 25.32 -27.03 -1.03
C LEU A 84 26.50 -27.51 -0.18
N VAL A 85 26.94 -26.72 0.80
CA VAL A 85 28.13 -27.02 1.62
C VAL A 85 27.77 -27.79 2.89
N PHE A 86 26.71 -27.39 3.59
CA PHE A 86 26.35 -27.93 4.91
C PHE A 86 25.10 -28.84 4.88
N GLY A 87 24.47 -29.01 3.71
CA GLY A 87 23.25 -29.78 3.55
C GLY A 87 21.98 -29.03 3.92
N THR A 88 20.82 -29.61 3.62
CA THR A 88 19.50 -28.96 3.76
C THR A 88 19.21 -28.48 5.19
N TRP A 89 19.47 -29.33 6.19
CA TRP A 89 19.07 -29.04 7.57
C TRP A 89 20.04 -28.08 8.26
N TRP A 90 21.35 -28.37 8.23
CA TRP A 90 22.35 -27.50 8.86
C TRP A 90 22.61 -26.23 8.07
N GLY A 91 22.62 -26.28 6.74
CA GLY A 91 22.68 -25.10 5.89
C GLY A 91 21.44 -24.21 6.05
N GLY A 92 20.26 -24.82 6.12
CA GLY A 92 18.99 -24.13 6.35
C GLY A 92 18.96 -23.46 7.73
N LEU A 93 19.33 -24.19 8.79
CA LEU A 93 19.40 -23.65 10.14
C LEU A 93 20.41 -22.50 10.26
N LEU A 94 21.60 -22.68 9.68
CA LEU A 94 22.65 -21.65 9.66
C LEU A 94 22.15 -20.38 8.96
N SER A 95 21.56 -20.51 7.77
CA SER A 95 20.99 -19.38 7.04
C SER A 95 19.84 -18.71 7.79
N TRP A 96 18.95 -19.49 8.37
CA TRP A 96 17.79 -18.96 9.09
C TRP A 96 18.22 -18.19 10.35
N ALA A 97 19.11 -18.77 11.17
CA ALA A 97 19.60 -18.15 12.39
C ALA A 97 20.42 -16.88 12.12
N SER A 98 21.35 -16.93 11.17
CA SER A 98 22.18 -15.76 10.81
C SER A 98 21.36 -14.64 10.17
N ALA A 99 20.37 -14.97 9.34
CA ALA A 99 19.48 -13.97 8.76
C ALA A 99 18.54 -13.34 9.82
N LEU A 100 18.11 -14.09 10.83
CA LEU A 100 17.37 -13.53 11.97
C LEU A 100 18.20 -12.52 12.75
N VAL A 101 19.48 -12.82 12.99
CA VAL A 101 20.42 -11.87 13.63
C VAL A 101 20.55 -10.60 12.77
N GLY A 102 20.75 -10.75 11.45
CA GLY A 102 20.83 -9.61 10.53
C GLY A 102 19.56 -8.75 10.54
N ALA A 103 18.38 -9.38 10.46
CA ALA A 103 17.09 -8.69 10.51
C ALA A 103 16.89 -7.95 11.84
N GLY A 104 17.27 -8.57 12.97
CA GLY A 104 17.24 -7.96 14.29
C GLY A 104 18.14 -6.74 14.41
N ILE A 105 19.35 -6.80 13.84
CA ILE A 105 20.29 -5.66 13.77
C ILE A 105 19.65 -4.53 12.96
N CYS A 106 19.09 -4.80 11.78
CA CYS A 106 18.46 -3.78 10.93
C CYS A 106 17.28 -3.08 11.63
N PHE A 107 16.42 -3.86 12.28
CA PHE A 107 15.30 -3.34 13.08
C PHE A 107 15.79 -2.46 14.23
N TRP A 108 16.82 -2.90 14.94
CA TRP A 108 17.34 -2.18 16.09
C TRP A 108 18.07 -0.90 15.67
N LEU A 109 18.85 -0.94 14.59
CA LEU A 109 19.51 0.23 14.01
C LEU A 109 18.50 1.30 13.59
N SER A 110 17.46 0.92 12.85
CA SER A 110 16.40 1.85 12.45
C SER A 110 15.62 2.39 13.65
N ARG A 111 15.32 1.57 14.67
CA ARG A 111 14.66 2.03 15.90
C ARG A 111 15.51 3.03 16.69
N ARG A 112 16.83 2.83 16.71
CA ARG A 112 17.74 3.61 17.55
C ARG A 112 18.19 4.92 16.91
N PHE A 113 18.50 4.89 15.61
CA PHE A 113 19.03 6.02 14.86
C PHE A 113 17.98 6.71 13.99
N GLY A 114 16.78 6.14 13.92
CA GLY A 114 15.65 6.70 13.21
C GLY A 114 15.80 6.66 11.69
N ARG A 115 14.92 7.42 11.05
CA ARG A 115 14.76 7.46 9.59
C ARG A 115 16.00 7.91 8.81
N PRO A 116 16.83 8.86 9.28
CA PRO A 116 18.01 9.31 8.52
C PRO A 116 19.06 8.22 8.29
N LEU A 117 19.23 7.27 9.22
CA LEU A 117 20.13 6.13 9.01
C LEU A 117 19.54 5.16 7.99
N ALA A 118 18.24 4.87 8.12
CA ALA A 118 17.55 3.98 7.20
C ALA A 118 17.60 4.50 5.76
N GLU A 119 17.43 5.80 5.54
CA GLU A 119 17.49 6.42 4.20
C GLU A 119 18.89 6.42 3.57
N ARG A 120 19.96 6.29 4.37
CA ARG A 120 21.34 6.15 3.87
C ARG A 120 21.66 4.72 3.44
N LEU A 121 21.03 3.73 4.08
CA LEU A 121 21.27 2.30 3.84
C LEU A 121 20.24 1.69 2.89
N VAL A 122 19.07 2.30 2.78
CA VAL A 122 17.94 1.85 1.97
C VAL A 122 17.39 3.02 1.17
N SER A 123 17.02 2.79 -0.09
CA SER A 123 16.47 3.87 -0.94
C SER A 123 15.21 4.51 -0.31
N PRO A 124 15.04 5.84 -0.40
CA PRO A 124 13.87 6.53 0.14
C PRO A 124 12.54 6.00 -0.42
N GLN A 125 12.54 5.54 -1.67
CA GLN A 125 11.39 4.95 -2.35
C GLN A 125 10.99 3.61 -1.75
N ALA A 126 11.97 2.76 -1.42
CA ALA A 126 11.72 1.47 -0.76
C ALA A 126 11.18 1.67 0.67
N LEU A 127 11.67 2.68 1.39
CA LEU A 127 11.14 3.04 2.71
C LEU A 127 9.71 3.59 2.63
N ALA A 128 9.41 4.45 1.66
CA ALA A 128 8.03 4.94 1.45
C ALA A 128 7.06 3.80 1.06
N TRP A 129 7.51 2.85 0.24
CA TRP A 129 6.74 1.64 -0.04
C TRP A 129 6.50 0.83 1.23
N SER A 130 7.55 0.66 2.04
CA SER A 130 7.45 -0.04 3.31
C SER A 130 6.43 0.61 4.24
N ASP A 131 6.43 1.94 4.37
CA ASP A 131 5.45 2.67 5.18
C ASP A 131 4.01 2.42 4.70
N GLY A 132 3.77 2.46 3.39
CA GLY A 132 2.46 2.12 2.82
C GLY A 132 2.07 0.65 3.03
N PHE A 133 3.04 -0.27 2.96
CA PHE A 133 2.83 -1.69 3.17
C PHE A 133 2.49 -2.01 4.64
N PHE A 134 3.24 -1.42 5.59
CA PHE A 134 2.92 -1.49 7.02
C PHE A 134 1.62 -0.78 7.36
N GLY A 135 1.30 0.35 6.72
CA GLY A 135 0.02 1.04 6.89
C GLY A 135 -1.19 0.20 6.46
N ARG A 136 -1.03 -0.64 5.42
CA ARG A 136 -2.10 -1.49 4.89
C ARG A 136 -2.25 -2.83 5.62
N PHE A 137 -1.15 -3.47 6.01
CA PHE A 137 -1.15 -4.83 6.56
C PHE A 137 -0.78 -4.92 8.05
N GLY A 138 -0.38 -3.81 8.67
CA GLY A 138 -0.04 -3.73 10.09
C GLY A 138 1.04 -4.75 10.49
N ALA A 139 0.84 -5.44 11.61
CA ALA A 139 1.78 -6.47 12.10
C ALA A 139 1.97 -7.64 11.11
N HIS A 140 0.96 -7.94 10.28
CA HIS A 140 1.02 -9.02 9.29
C HIS A 140 1.92 -8.67 8.10
N ALA A 141 2.28 -7.39 7.92
CA ALA A 141 3.17 -6.95 6.85
C ALA A 141 4.51 -7.70 6.88
N VAL A 142 5.06 -7.96 8.08
CA VAL A 142 6.32 -8.70 8.20
C VAL A 142 6.17 -10.12 7.66
N LEU A 143 5.16 -10.86 8.13
CA LEU A 143 4.94 -12.24 7.70
C LEU A 143 4.65 -12.33 6.20
N LEU A 144 3.78 -11.46 5.67
CA LEU A 144 3.46 -11.42 4.24
C LEU A 144 4.67 -11.03 3.39
N GLY A 145 5.48 -10.08 3.86
CA GLY A 145 6.72 -9.68 3.21
C GLY A 145 7.78 -10.78 3.22
N ARG A 146 7.76 -11.71 4.20
CA ARG A 146 8.67 -12.86 4.23
C ARG A 146 8.22 -14.02 3.35
N LEU A 147 6.90 -14.21 3.21
CA LEU A 147 6.32 -15.28 2.39
C LEU A 147 6.27 -14.94 0.90
N LEU A 148 6.13 -13.65 0.57
CA LEU A 148 6.09 -13.19 -0.81
C LEU A 148 7.50 -12.82 -1.28
N PRO A 149 8.06 -13.51 -2.27
CA PRO A 149 9.45 -13.30 -2.71
C PRO A 149 9.66 -11.94 -3.37
N VAL A 150 8.61 -11.17 -3.65
CA VAL A 150 8.65 -9.89 -4.36
C VAL A 150 9.17 -8.72 -3.50
N VAL A 151 9.28 -8.91 -2.18
CA VAL A 151 9.67 -7.84 -1.26
C VAL A 151 11.09 -8.06 -0.76
N SER A 152 11.94 -7.04 -0.81
CA SER A 152 13.28 -7.13 -0.20
C SER A 152 13.14 -7.33 1.32
N PHE A 153 13.70 -8.44 1.79
CA PHE A 153 13.74 -8.85 3.18
C PHE A 153 14.29 -7.75 4.11
N ASP A 154 15.29 -7.00 3.64
CA ASP A 154 15.99 -6.02 4.46
C ASP A 154 15.21 -4.72 4.56
N VAL A 155 14.52 -4.32 3.48
CA VAL A 155 13.60 -3.16 3.46
C VAL A 155 12.49 -3.32 4.51
N VAL A 156 11.94 -4.52 4.65
CA VAL A 156 10.91 -4.82 5.67
C VAL A 156 11.48 -4.72 7.08
N SER A 157 12.73 -5.13 7.31
CA SER A 157 13.40 -5.05 8.61
C SER A 157 13.65 -3.59 9.03
N TYR A 158 14.20 -2.78 8.12
CA TYR A 158 14.41 -1.35 8.36
C TYR A 158 13.10 -0.60 8.54
N GLY A 159 12.10 -0.88 7.70
CA GLY A 159 10.77 -0.31 7.82
C GLY A 159 10.09 -0.65 9.15
N ALA A 160 10.10 -1.93 9.54
CA ALA A 160 9.52 -2.38 10.81
C ALA A 160 10.13 -1.66 12.03
N GLY A 161 11.44 -1.42 12.00
CA GLY A 161 12.13 -0.71 13.08
C GLY A 161 11.80 0.78 13.18
N LEU A 162 11.28 1.40 12.11
CA LEU A 162 10.75 2.77 12.14
C LEU A 162 9.29 2.85 12.62
N THR A 163 8.59 1.72 12.71
CA THR A 163 7.20 1.68 13.21
C THR A 163 7.11 1.55 14.73
N GLY A 164 5.91 1.59 15.29
CA GLY A 164 5.64 1.28 16.70
C GLY A 164 5.72 -0.21 17.08
N MET A 165 6.02 -1.12 16.14
CA MET A 165 6.02 -2.58 16.38
C MET A 165 7.01 -3.00 17.48
N SER A 166 6.69 -4.01 18.29
CA SER A 166 7.64 -4.55 19.27
C SER A 166 8.68 -5.45 18.60
N PHE A 167 9.91 -5.44 19.14
CA PHE A 167 11.01 -6.28 18.62
C PHE A 167 10.64 -7.77 18.61
N PHE A 168 9.97 -8.25 19.67
CA PHE A 168 9.60 -9.66 19.78
C PHE A 168 8.60 -10.08 18.69
N VAL A 169 7.57 -9.27 18.43
CA VAL A 169 6.58 -9.55 17.37
C VAL A 169 7.26 -9.57 16.00
N PHE A 170 8.16 -8.62 15.75
CA PHE A 170 8.95 -8.60 14.52
C PHE A 170 9.82 -9.86 14.35
N MET A 171 10.54 -10.25 15.40
CA MET A 171 11.42 -11.43 15.37
C MET A 171 10.63 -12.72 15.18
N LEU A 172 9.49 -12.88 15.87
CA LEU A 172 8.65 -14.06 15.72
C LEU A 172 8.04 -14.16 14.32
N ALA A 173 7.49 -13.06 13.80
CA ALA A 173 6.93 -13.01 12.45
C ALA A 173 8.01 -13.27 11.37
N THR A 174 9.21 -12.74 11.56
CA THR A 174 10.35 -12.97 10.67
C THR A 174 10.82 -14.42 10.75
N ALA A 175 10.93 -14.98 11.95
CA ALA A 175 11.35 -16.36 12.19
C ALA A 175 10.41 -17.34 11.48
N ILE A 176 9.09 -17.18 11.66
CA ILE A 176 8.09 -18.05 11.03
C ILE A 176 8.07 -17.85 9.52
N GLY A 177 8.04 -16.60 9.06
CA GLY A 177 7.90 -16.29 7.63
C GLY A 177 9.08 -16.73 6.77
N MET A 178 10.29 -16.83 7.34
CA MET A 178 11.48 -17.23 6.61
C MET A 178 11.66 -18.75 6.46
N ILE A 179 10.98 -19.57 7.27
CA ILE A 179 11.16 -21.03 7.25
C ILE A 179 10.93 -21.65 5.86
N PRO A 180 9.81 -21.40 5.16
CA PRO A 180 9.54 -22.06 3.89
C PRO A 180 10.57 -21.71 2.81
N GLY A 181 10.94 -20.42 2.71
CA GLY A 181 11.92 -19.94 1.76
C GLY A 181 13.31 -20.50 2.04
N THR A 182 13.77 -20.43 3.29
CA THR A 182 15.10 -20.90 3.67
C THR A 182 15.26 -22.41 3.46
N LEU A 183 14.24 -23.20 3.82
CA LEU A 183 14.25 -24.65 3.58
C LEU A 183 14.26 -24.97 2.09
N LEU A 184 13.45 -24.27 1.28
CA LEU A 184 13.43 -24.47 -0.16
C LEU A 184 14.81 -24.18 -0.79
N TYR A 185 15.41 -23.02 -0.50
CA TYR A 185 16.71 -22.66 -1.08
C TYR A 185 17.84 -23.56 -0.58
N SER A 186 17.83 -23.95 0.69
CA SER A 186 18.83 -24.87 1.23
C SER A 186 18.69 -26.28 0.65
N TYR A 187 17.46 -26.77 0.45
CA TYR A 187 17.19 -28.05 -0.21
C TYR A 187 17.67 -28.05 -1.66
N LEU A 188 17.32 -27.00 -2.43
CA LEU A 188 17.80 -26.83 -3.79
C LEU A 188 19.34 -26.76 -3.86
N GLY A 189 19.96 -26.11 -2.86
CA GLY A 189 21.41 -26.06 -2.67
C GLY A 189 22.03 -27.45 -2.54
N HIS A 190 21.48 -28.25 -1.62
CA HIS A 190 21.96 -29.60 -1.36
C HIS A 190 21.90 -30.52 -2.58
N LEU A 191 20.88 -30.34 -3.44
CA LEU A 191 20.72 -31.12 -4.68
C LEU A 191 21.80 -30.82 -5.74
N GLY A 192 22.49 -29.67 -5.68
CA GLY A 192 23.70 -29.37 -6.47
C GLY A 192 23.60 -29.36 -8.01
N GLY A 193 22.42 -29.60 -8.59
CA GLY A 193 22.21 -29.83 -10.02
C GLY A 193 22.17 -28.57 -10.92
N ARG A 194 22.33 -28.77 -12.24
CA ARG A 194 22.13 -27.72 -13.27
C ARG A 194 20.68 -27.20 -13.29
N SER A 195 19.71 -28.09 -13.06
CA SER A 195 18.27 -27.78 -12.93
C SER A 195 17.95 -26.98 -11.67
N ALA A 196 18.56 -27.32 -10.53
CA ALA A 196 18.38 -26.57 -9.28
C ALA A 196 18.90 -25.13 -9.41
N ARG A 197 20.04 -24.94 -10.08
CA ARG A 197 20.58 -23.61 -10.41
C ARG A 197 19.66 -22.81 -11.33
N ALA A 198 19.10 -23.44 -12.37
CA ALA A 198 18.17 -22.80 -13.29
C ALA A 198 16.86 -22.37 -12.60
N LEU A 199 16.32 -23.20 -11.71
CA LEU A 199 15.15 -22.88 -10.91
C LEU A 199 15.42 -21.71 -9.97
N LEU A 200 16.62 -21.65 -9.39
CA LEU A 200 17.03 -20.56 -8.51
C LEU A 200 17.10 -19.23 -9.24
N TRP A 201 17.72 -19.20 -10.41
CA TRP A 201 17.76 -18.01 -11.25
C TRP A 201 16.37 -17.63 -11.76
N THR A 202 15.48 -18.59 -11.96
CA THR A 202 14.08 -18.32 -12.35
C THR A 202 13.32 -17.66 -11.20
N ILE A 203 13.42 -18.17 -9.98
CA ILE A 203 12.79 -17.56 -8.79
C ILE A 203 13.41 -16.18 -8.52
N ALA A 204 14.74 -16.05 -8.64
CA ALA A 204 15.43 -14.77 -8.50
C ALA A 204 15.02 -13.76 -9.58
N ALA A 205 14.84 -14.20 -10.83
CA ALA A 205 14.38 -13.37 -11.93
C ALA A 205 12.91 -12.94 -11.76
N ILE A 206 12.03 -13.83 -11.30
CA ILE A 206 10.63 -13.50 -10.98
C ILE A 206 10.57 -12.50 -9.83
N THR A 207 11.41 -12.71 -8.81
CA THR A 207 11.57 -11.80 -7.66
C THR A 207 12.06 -10.43 -8.13
N ALA A 208 13.16 -10.39 -8.89
CA ALA A 208 13.74 -9.18 -9.43
C ALA A 208 12.78 -8.47 -10.39
N LEU A 209 12.01 -9.20 -11.19
CA LEU A 209 10.98 -8.65 -12.07
C LEU A 209 9.82 -8.07 -11.26
N GLY A 210 9.36 -8.76 -10.21
CA GLY A 210 8.33 -8.24 -9.32
C GLY A 210 8.77 -6.96 -8.60
N VAL A 211 10.01 -6.96 -8.09
CA VAL A 211 10.68 -5.78 -7.51
C VAL A 211 10.77 -4.68 -8.57
N LEU A 212 11.30 -4.96 -9.75
CA LEU A 212 11.44 -4.01 -10.86
C LEU A 212 10.09 -3.43 -11.28
N VAL A 213 9.03 -4.23 -11.36
CA VAL A 213 7.67 -3.76 -11.65
C VAL A 213 7.17 -2.85 -10.54
N LEU A 214 7.40 -3.17 -9.27
CA LEU A 214 7.04 -2.30 -8.13
C LEU A 214 7.84 -0.99 -8.10
N PHE A 215 9.12 -0.99 -8.50
CA PHE A 215 10.00 0.19 -8.56
C PHE A 215 9.80 1.04 -9.82
N LEU A 216 9.47 0.41 -10.95
CA LEU A 216 9.10 1.08 -12.18
C LEU A 216 7.70 1.66 -12.08
N LYS A 217 6.78 1.08 -11.30
CA LYS A 217 5.42 1.60 -11.14
C LYS A 217 5.39 3.07 -10.70
N PRO A 218 6.12 3.57 -9.68
CA PRO A 218 6.10 4.99 -9.34
C PRO A 218 6.77 5.89 -10.41
N THR A 219 7.85 5.43 -11.04
CA THR A 219 8.62 6.22 -12.03
C THR A 219 7.96 6.28 -13.41
N LEU A 220 7.41 5.15 -13.87
CA LEU A 220 6.56 5.04 -15.06
C LEU A 220 5.19 5.65 -14.81
N SER A 221 4.60 5.56 -13.63
CA SER A 221 3.36 6.31 -13.33
C SER A 221 3.62 7.81 -13.34
N GLY A 222 4.77 8.31 -12.89
CA GLY A 222 5.12 9.73 -13.02
C GLY A 222 5.36 10.18 -14.47
N ARG A 223 6.08 9.38 -15.28
CA ARG A 223 6.48 9.75 -16.65
C ARG A 223 5.48 9.36 -17.75
N LEU A 224 4.76 8.24 -17.62
CA LEU A 224 3.68 7.82 -18.54
C LEU A 224 2.39 8.61 -18.30
N VAL A 225 2.13 9.10 -17.09
CA VAL A 225 1.01 10.03 -16.84
C VAL A 225 1.29 11.40 -17.48
N ALA A 226 2.54 11.83 -17.62
CA ALA A 226 2.87 13.07 -18.31
C ALA A 226 2.85 12.95 -19.84
N LYS A 227 3.26 11.81 -20.42
CA LYS A 227 3.43 11.64 -21.88
C LYS A 227 2.36 10.77 -22.57
N GLY A 228 1.72 9.85 -21.84
CA GLY A 228 0.69 8.93 -22.37
C GLY A 228 -0.76 9.40 -22.14
N ARG A 229 -0.99 10.44 -21.33
CA ARG A 229 -2.33 11.00 -21.01
C ARG A 229 -3.06 11.67 -22.18
N ARG A 230 -2.41 11.85 -23.35
CA ARG A 230 -3.10 12.34 -24.56
C ARG A 230 -3.50 11.23 -25.55
N GLY A 231 -3.10 9.97 -25.35
CA GLY A 231 -3.29 8.95 -26.40
C GLY A 231 -3.78 7.56 -26.00
N LEU A 232 -3.49 7.02 -24.80
CA LEU A 232 -3.53 5.55 -24.61
C LEU A 232 -4.39 5.00 -23.46
N MET A 233 -5.27 5.79 -22.84
CA MET A 233 -6.25 5.28 -21.86
C MET A 233 -7.71 5.54 -22.27
N GLN A 234 -8.04 5.28 -23.53
CA GLN A 234 -9.42 5.15 -24.03
C GLN A 234 -9.78 3.69 -24.36
N GLY A 235 -9.29 2.71 -23.59
CA GLY A 235 -9.61 1.31 -23.81
C GLY A 235 -10.92 0.88 -23.15
N ASN A 236 -11.90 0.43 -23.94
CA ASN A 236 -13.15 -0.19 -23.49
C ASN A 236 -12.94 -1.33 -22.46
N ALA A 237 -11.78 -2.00 -22.50
CA ALA A 237 -11.43 -3.13 -21.62
C ALA A 237 -11.31 -2.76 -20.14
N ALA A 238 -10.72 -1.60 -19.79
CA ALA A 238 -10.58 -1.18 -18.40
C ALA A 238 -11.94 -0.76 -17.79
N ARG A 239 -12.83 -0.20 -18.63
CA ARG A 239 -14.21 0.13 -18.27
C ARG A 239 -15.05 -1.14 -18.08
N LEU A 240 -14.86 -2.13 -18.96
CA LEU A 240 -15.49 -3.45 -18.86
C LEU A 240 -15.05 -4.21 -17.61
N ALA A 241 -13.75 -4.19 -17.26
CA ALA A 241 -13.24 -4.84 -16.05
C ALA A 241 -13.84 -4.23 -14.77
N ARG A 242 -13.92 -2.89 -14.68
CA ARG A 242 -14.54 -2.21 -13.52
C ARG A 242 -16.04 -2.49 -13.43
N ARG A 243 -16.76 -2.49 -14.57
CA ARG A 243 -18.18 -2.87 -14.62
C ARG A 243 -18.41 -4.34 -14.24
N ALA A 244 -17.53 -5.25 -14.65
CA ALA A 244 -17.60 -6.66 -14.27
C ALA A 244 -17.36 -6.85 -12.77
N LEU A 245 -16.39 -6.12 -12.19
CA LEU A 245 -16.13 -6.10 -10.75
C LEU A 245 -17.33 -5.56 -9.95
N GLY A 246 -17.94 -4.44 -10.37
CA GLY A 246 -19.14 -3.90 -9.74
C GLY A 246 -20.33 -4.87 -9.79
N ARG A 247 -20.52 -5.56 -10.91
CA ARG A 247 -21.56 -6.61 -11.07
C ARG A 247 -21.28 -7.86 -10.23
N ALA A 248 -20.01 -8.26 -10.10
CA ALA A 248 -19.63 -9.38 -9.24
C ALA A 248 -19.86 -9.05 -7.75
N PHE A 249 -19.59 -7.80 -7.36
CA PHE A 249 -19.78 -7.31 -5.99
C PHE A 249 -21.25 -7.27 -5.58
N THR A 250 -22.14 -6.89 -6.50
CA THR A 250 -23.60 -6.86 -6.28
C THR A 250 -24.25 -8.24 -6.31
N ARG A 251 -23.71 -9.21 -7.07
CA ARG A 251 -24.26 -10.58 -7.16
C ARG A 251 -23.77 -11.55 -6.09
N LEU A 252 -22.64 -11.28 -5.44
CA LEU A 252 -22.06 -12.15 -4.41
C LEU A 252 -22.06 -11.46 -3.04
N PRO A 253 -23.13 -11.59 -2.24
CA PRO A 253 -23.26 -10.92 -0.94
C PRO A 253 -22.18 -11.31 0.09
N LEU A 254 -21.43 -12.39 -0.14
CA LEU A 254 -20.25 -12.76 0.65
C LEU A 254 -19.07 -11.79 0.44
N LEU A 255 -18.81 -11.35 -0.80
CA LEU A 255 -17.71 -10.44 -1.11
C LEU A 255 -17.96 -9.04 -0.54
N GLY A 256 -19.20 -8.55 -0.64
CA GLY A 256 -19.62 -7.30 -0.01
C GLY A 256 -19.46 -7.33 1.51
N ARG A 257 -19.84 -8.44 2.16
CA ARG A 257 -19.68 -8.62 3.62
C ARG A 257 -18.21 -8.69 4.06
N LEU A 258 -17.35 -9.37 3.29
CA LEU A 258 -15.92 -9.46 3.56
C LEU A 258 -15.21 -8.11 3.37
N TRP A 259 -15.60 -7.34 2.36
CA TRP A 259 -15.11 -5.98 2.15
C TRP A 259 -15.60 -5.03 3.24
N ALA A 260 -16.89 -5.03 3.59
CA ALA A 260 -17.45 -4.17 4.64
C ALA A 260 -16.78 -4.40 6.01
N ARG A 261 -16.42 -5.65 6.34
CA ARG A 261 -15.64 -5.97 7.55
C ARG A 261 -14.21 -5.44 7.56
N ARG A 262 -13.64 -5.18 6.38
CA ARG A 262 -12.25 -4.69 6.20
C ARG A 262 -12.17 -3.21 5.81
N ALA A 263 -13.28 -2.61 5.40
CA ALA A 263 -13.35 -1.20 5.10
C ALA A 263 -13.19 -0.41 6.40
N SER A 264 -12.17 0.43 6.46
CA SER A 264 -12.02 1.42 7.51
C SER A 264 -13.05 2.52 7.29
N ILE A 265 -14.28 2.28 7.74
CA ILE A 265 -15.33 3.28 7.74
C ILE A 265 -14.96 4.29 8.82
N VAL A 266 -14.77 5.54 8.42
CA VAL A 266 -14.58 6.64 9.36
C VAL A 266 -15.85 6.74 10.21
N ARG A 267 -15.75 6.34 11.48
CA ARG A 267 -16.80 6.59 12.45
C ARG A 267 -16.67 8.04 12.90
N VAL A 268 -17.53 8.90 12.36
CA VAL A 268 -17.65 10.27 12.82
C VAL A 268 -18.27 10.23 14.21
N ALA A 269 -17.48 10.54 15.24
CA ALA A 269 -17.96 10.63 16.61
C ALA A 269 -18.73 11.94 16.77
N GLY A 270 -19.99 11.86 17.19
CA GLY A 270 -20.85 13.02 17.40
C GLY A 270 -21.29 13.67 16.09
N ILE A 271 -22.34 13.12 15.47
CA ILE A 271 -23.20 13.95 14.63
C ILE A 271 -23.84 14.94 15.62
N PRO A 272 -23.63 16.27 15.49
CA PRO A 272 -24.34 17.21 16.31
C PRO A 272 -25.82 17.04 16.00
N TRP A 273 -26.54 16.34 16.88
CA TRP A 273 -27.98 16.22 16.76
C TRP A 273 -28.56 17.59 17.09
N VAL A 274 -28.88 18.36 16.06
CA VAL A 274 -29.59 19.62 16.19
C VAL A 274 -31.07 19.31 16.13
N PRO A 275 -31.83 19.45 17.24
CA PRO A 275 -33.26 19.24 17.23
C PRO A 275 -33.91 20.18 16.22
N PHE A 276 -34.78 19.62 15.38
CA PHE A 276 -35.51 20.38 14.39
C PHE A 276 -36.57 21.24 15.09
N SER A 277 -36.40 22.56 15.08
CA SER A 277 -37.21 23.50 15.89
C SER A 277 -38.41 24.08 15.15
N LYS A 278 -38.54 23.82 13.84
CA LYS A 278 -39.60 24.36 12.98
C LYS A 278 -40.46 23.23 12.42
N PRO A 279 -41.78 23.42 12.22
CA PRO A 279 -42.59 22.44 11.51
C PRO A 279 -42.19 22.40 10.03
N LEU A 280 -42.22 21.21 9.40
CA LEU A 280 -41.76 21.01 8.01
C LEU A 280 -42.40 21.98 6.99
N ARG A 281 -43.68 22.31 7.18
CA ARG A 281 -44.41 23.29 6.36
C ARG A 281 -43.83 24.72 6.38
N ALA A 282 -42.92 25.01 7.32
CA ALA A 282 -42.22 26.28 7.44
C ALA A 282 -40.72 26.14 7.09
N CYS A 283 -40.31 24.99 6.57
CA CYS A 283 -38.91 24.67 6.31
C CYS A 283 -38.59 24.64 4.82
N THR A 284 -37.38 25.09 4.49
CA THR A 284 -36.80 25.02 3.15
C THR A 284 -35.74 23.93 3.10
N ALA A 285 -35.82 23.03 2.11
CA ALA A 285 -34.88 21.93 1.96
C ALA A 285 -33.94 22.09 0.75
N THR A 286 -32.73 21.56 0.89
CA THR A 286 -31.79 21.34 -0.23
C THR A 286 -31.50 19.84 -0.37
N LEU A 287 -31.51 19.32 -1.59
CA LEU A 287 -31.09 17.93 -1.85
C LEU A 287 -29.60 17.88 -2.18
N LEU A 288 -28.91 16.87 -1.64
CA LEU A 288 -27.54 16.52 -1.99
C LEU A 288 -27.47 15.02 -2.23
N THR A 289 -27.06 14.61 -3.44
CA THR A 289 -26.91 13.20 -3.81
C THR A 289 -25.46 12.84 -4.10
N THR A 290 -25.05 11.63 -3.72
CA THR A 290 -23.78 11.04 -4.16
C THR A 290 -23.95 10.09 -5.34
N GLY A 291 -25.15 10.02 -5.92
CA GLY A 291 -25.48 9.12 -7.03
C GLY A 291 -24.97 9.53 -8.40
N GLY A 292 -24.19 10.61 -8.52
CA GLY A 292 -23.65 11.08 -9.79
C GLY A 292 -24.66 11.82 -10.67
N VAL A 293 -25.73 12.37 -10.09
CA VAL A 293 -26.75 13.15 -10.82
C VAL A 293 -26.20 14.53 -11.17
N HIS A 294 -26.43 14.96 -12.40
CA HIS A 294 -26.03 16.28 -12.92
C HIS A 294 -26.86 16.61 -14.17
N LEU A 295 -26.73 17.85 -14.66
CA LEU A 295 -27.43 18.27 -15.88
C LEU A 295 -26.77 17.63 -17.10
N ARG A 296 -27.57 17.34 -18.13
CA ARG A 296 -27.07 16.82 -19.41
C ARG A 296 -26.03 17.71 -20.08
N ARG A 297 -26.16 19.03 -19.88
CA ARG A 297 -25.24 20.05 -20.39
C ARG A 297 -23.93 20.12 -19.62
N ASP A 298 -23.89 19.61 -18.38
CA ASP A 298 -22.69 19.68 -17.57
C ASP A 298 -21.63 18.72 -18.10
N ARG A 299 -20.37 19.07 -17.84
CA ARG A 299 -19.29 18.11 -18.04
C ARG A 299 -19.54 16.88 -17.14
N PRO A 300 -19.59 15.66 -17.71
CA PRO A 300 -19.77 14.44 -16.93
C PRO A 300 -18.69 14.29 -15.86
N PHE A 301 -19.03 13.64 -14.74
CA PHE A 301 -18.02 13.27 -13.74
C PHE A 301 -16.91 12.42 -14.35
N ASP A 302 -15.67 12.67 -13.95
CA ASP A 302 -14.51 11.96 -14.47
C ASP A 302 -14.42 10.53 -13.90
N MET A 303 -15.03 9.59 -14.61
CA MET A 303 -14.93 8.16 -14.28
C MET A 303 -13.60 7.52 -14.70
N ALA A 304 -12.73 8.23 -15.42
CA ALA A 304 -11.45 7.69 -15.86
C ALA A 304 -10.40 7.71 -14.74
N ASP A 305 -10.47 8.70 -13.84
CA ASP A 305 -9.60 8.78 -12.68
C ASP A 305 -9.92 7.67 -11.67
N PRO A 306 -8.96 6.80 -11.30
CA PRO A 306 -9.20 5.76 -10.30
C PRO A 306 -9.57 6.32 -8.92
N ASP A 307 -9.18 7.56 -8.62
CA ASP A 307 -9.49 8.23 -7.36
C ASP A 307 -10.84 8.98 -7.40
N GLY A 308 -11.55 9.00 -8.55
CA GLY A 308 -12.85 9.63 -8.72
C GLY A 308 -12.84 11.10 -9.17
N ASP A 309 -13.92 11.81 -8.92
CA ASP A 309 -14.09 13.25 -9.23
C ASP A 309 -14.50 14.01 -7.95
N PRO A 310 -13.67 14.93 -7.44
CA PRO A 310 -13.98 15.66 -6.21
C PRO A 310 -14.97 16.80 -6.43
N ALA A 311 -15.20 17.20 -7.69
CA ALA A 311 -16.11 18.30 -8.00
C ALA A 311 -17.57 17.88 -7.82
N PHE A 312 -18.42 18.85 -7.54
CA PHE A 312 -19.87 18.69 -7.55
C PHE A 312 -20.50 19.39 -8.76
N ARG A 313 -21.80 19.17 -8.96
CA ARG A 313 -22.62 19.88 -9.95
C ARG A 313 -23.81 20.52 -9.26
N GLU A 314 -24.19 21.69 -9.76
CA GLU A 314 -25.36 22.43 -9.29
C GLU A 314 -26.56 22.10 -10.15
N ILE A 315 -27.69 21.83 -9.51
CA ILE A 315 -28.92 21.39 -10.15
C ILE A 315 -30.02 22.38 -9.75
N PRO A 316 -30.57 23.16 -10.69
CA PRO A 316 -31.66 24.09 -10.42
C PRO A 316 -32.93 23.39 -9.95
N THR A 317 -33.68 24.05 -9.06
CA THR A 317 -34.90 23.51 -8.46
C THR A 317 -36.07 23.41 -9.42
N ASP A 318 -36.02 24.04 -10.58
CA ASP A 318 -37.02 23.99 -11.66
C ASP A 318 -36.62 23.04 -12.80
N VAL A 319 -35.49 22.35 -12.69
CA VAL A 319 -34.99 21.43 -13.73
C VAL A 319 -36.03 20.37 -14.12
N ALA A 320 -36.17 20.12 -15.42
CA ALA A 320 -36.97 19.02 -15.93
C ALA A 320 -36.22 17.69 -15.77
N ARG A 321 -36.93 16.62 -15.47
CA ARG A 321 -36.33 15.28 -15.34
C ARG A 321 -35.58 14.84 -16.60
N SER A 322 -36.06 15.23 -17.78
CA SER A 322 -35.41 14.95 -19.06
C SER A 322 -34.00 15.53 -19.16
N ASP A 323 -33.71 16.60 -18.41
CA ASP A 323 -32.43 17.32 -18.46
C ASP A 323 -31.41 16.76 -17.47
N LEU A 324 -31.77 15.75 -16.70
CA LEU A 324 -30.89 15.07 -15.76
C LEU A 324 -30.28 13.81 -16.37
N ARG A 325 -29.08 13.47 -15.89
CA ARG A 325 -28.37 12.23 -16.20
C ARG A 325 -27.53 11.77 -15.02
N ILE A 326 -27.18 10.49 -15.01
CA ILE A 326 -26.28 9.88 -14.04
C ILE A 326 -24.94 9.57 -14.73
N THR A 327 -23.83 9.93 -14.09
CA THR A 327 -22.49 9.48 -14.48
C THR A 327 -21.84 8.85 -13.25
N HIS A 328 -21.95 7.52 -13.13
CA HIS A 328 -21.39 6.78 -12.01
C HIS A 328 -21.17 5.29 -12.36
N ASP A 329 -19.92 4.82 -12.47
CA ASP A 329 -19.62 3.43 -12.85
C ASP A 329 -19.52 2.45 -11.64
N TYR A 330 -19.62 2.93 -10.40
CA TYR A 330 -19.40 2.11 -9.19
C TYR A 330 -20.66 1.46 -8.60
N TYR A 331 -21.85 1.76 -9.13
CA TYR A 331 -23.09 1.02 -8.81
C TYR A 331 -23.93 0.80 -10.08
N ASP A 332 -24.87 -0.13 -10.01
CA ASP A 332 -25.81 -0.38 -11.10
C ASP A 332 -26.98 0.60 -11.02
N HIS A 333 -26.95 1.62 -11.87
CA HIS A 333 -27.93 2.71 -11.87
C HIS A 333 -29.10 2.50 -12.83
N ARG A 334 -29.33 1.29 -13.36
CA ARG A 334 -30.41 1.02 -14.35
C ARG A 334 -31.81 1.39 -13.84
N ASP A 335 -32.08 1.15 -12.57
CA ASP A 335 -33.38 1.52 -11.98
C ASP A 335 -33.44 3.03 -11.72
N ALA A 336 -32.33 3.66 -11.34
CA ALA A 336 -32.24 5.11 -11.20
C ALA A 336 -32.36 5.86 -12.55
N ASP A 337 -31.93 5.26 -13.66
CA ASP A 337 -32.18 5.80 -15.01
C ASP A 337 -33.68 5.76 -15.36
N ARG A 338 -34.42 4.75 -14.86
CA ARG A 338 -35.87 4.60 -15.05
C ARG A 338 -36.70 5.45 -14.09
N ASP A 339 -36.18 5.73 -12.90
CA ASP A 339 -36.75 6.65 -11.94
C ASP A 339 -35.64 7.33 -11.13
N ILE A 340 -35.34 8.58 -11.49
CA ILE A 340 -34.28 9.35 -10.86
C ILE A 340 -34.58 9.65 -9.39
N ASN A 341 -35.85 9.55 -8.97
CA ASN A 341 -36.23 9.81 -7.59
C ASN A 341 -35.62 8.79 -6.61
N LEU A 342 -35.14 7.64 -7.09
CA LEU A 342 -34.42 6.66 -6.28
C LEU A 342 -33.10 7.21 -5.72
N VAL A 343 -32.43 8.11 -6.45
CA VAL A 343 -31.13 8.67 -6.08
C VAL A 343 -31.15 10.19 -5.95
N PHE A 344 -32.22 10.84 -6.41
CA PHE A 344 -32.42 12.30 -6.35
C PHE A 344 -33.92 12.63 -6.40
N PRO A 345 -34.65 12.52 -5.27
CA PRO A 345 -36.12 12.63 -5.16
C PRO A 345 -36.66 14.05 -5.30
N LEU A 346 -36.14 14.85 -6.24
CA LEU A 346 -36.53 16.24 -6.41
C LEU A 346 -38.03 16.38 -6.75
N GLU A 347 -38.58 15.50 -7.59
CA GLU A 347 -40.01 15.55 -7.92
C GLU A 347 -40.87 15.22 -6.69
N ARG A 348 -40.49 14.22 -5.89
CA ARG A 348 -41.20 13.90 -4.64
C ARG A 348 -41.18 15.07 -3.66
N PHE A 349 -40.06 15.79 -3.56
CA PHE A 349 -39.98 16.98 -2.72
C PHE A 349 -40.83 18.14 -3.25
N ARG A 350 -40.91 18.34 -4.56
CA ARG A 350 -41.84 19.31 -5.16
C ARG A 350 -43.30 18.94 -4.87
N GLU A 351 -43.66 17.66 -4.92
CA GLU A 351 -44.99 17.17 -4.52
C GLU A 351 -45.29 17.47 -3.04
N LEU A 352 -44.31 17.28 -2.14
CA LEU A 352 -44.45 17.63 -0.72
C LEU A 352 -44.65 19.12 -0.49
N VAL A 353 -43.99 19.98 -1.29
CA VAL A 353 -44.21 21.43 -1.27
C VAL A 353 -45.61 21.78 -1.77
N ALA A 354 -46.03 21.19 -2.90
CA ALA A 354 -47.36 21.41 -3.47
C ALA A 354 -48.49 20.95 -2.51
N ALA A 355 -48.26 19.89 -1.74
CA ALA A 355 -49.19 19.40 -0.72
C ALA A 355 -49.16 20.22 0.59
N GLY A 356 -48.30 21.24 0.71
CA GLY A 356 -48.15 22.05 1.92
C GLY A 356 -47.49 21.32 3.10
N ILE A 357 -46.88 20.15 2.86
CA ILE A 357 -46.17 19.35 3.88
C ILE A 357 -44.79 19.95 4.15
N LEU A 358 -44.11 20.44 3.09
CA LEU A 358 -42.83 21.12 3.15
C LEU A 358 -43.02 22.60 2.75
N GLY A 359 -42.34 23.52 3.44
CA GLY A 359 -42.46 24.95 3.17
C GLY A 359 -41.87 25.38 1.83
N GLY A 360 -40.78 24.75 1.41
CA GLY A 360 -40.18 25.03 0.10
C GLY A 360 -38.89 24.26 -0.17
N LEU A 361 -38.29 24.58 -1.31
CA LEU A 361 -36.97 24.14 -1.73
C LEU A 361 -36.09 25.36 -1.99
N THR A 362 -34.78 25.22 -1.73
CA THR A 362 -33.78 26.23 -2.16
C THR A 362 -33.76 26.34 -3.68
N ARG A 363 -33.05 27.31 -4.28
CA ARG A 363 -32.97 27.42 -5.74
C ARG A 363 -32.03 26.40 -6.38
N THR A 364 -31.06 25.93 -5.60
CA THR A 364 -29.99 25.05 -6.06
C THR A 364 -29.93 23.78 -5.21
N HIS A 365 -29.63 22.67 -5.87
CA HIS A 365 -29.35 21.35 -5.30
C HIS A 365 -28.00 20.83 -5.82
N PHE A 366 -27.47 19.76 -5.22
CA PHE A 366 -26.09 19.36 -5.47
C PHE A 366 -25.93 17.87 -5.77
N GLY A 367 -25.15 17.58 -6.81
CA GLY A 367 -24.78 16.23 -7.20
C GLY A 367 -23.28 15.97 -7.06
N PHE A 368 -22.92 14.86 -6.44
CA PHE A 368 -21.56 14.34 -6.33
C PHE A 368 -21.45 12.97 -6.98
N MET A 369 -20.22 12.62 -7.41
CA MET A 369 -19.84 11.26 -7.77
C MET A 369 -19.32 10.58 -6.50
N GLY A 370 -20.12 9.77 -5.81
CA GLY A 370 -19.89 9.31 -4.42
C GLY A 370 -18.60 8.55 -4.10
N HIS A 371 -17.73 8.29 -5.07
CA HIS A 371 -16.41 7.68 -4.87
C HIS A 371 -15.30 8.72 -5.06
N VAL A 372 -14.73 9.21 -3.96
CA VAL A 372 -13.52 10.05 -3.95
C VAL A 372 -12.49 9.41 -3.02
N ALA A 373 -11.31 9.10 -3.55
CA ALA A 373 -10.29 8.35 -2.84
C ALA A 373 -8.88 8.94 -3.00
N GLY A 374 -7.94 8.43 -2.20
CA GLY A 374 -6.52 8.71 -2.37
C GLY A 374 -6.20 10.20 -2.38
N ARG A 375 -5.57 10.66 -3.45
CA ARG A 375 -5.06 12.04 -3.56
C ARG A 375 -6.15 13.10 -3.71
N LEU A 376 -7.38 12.69 -4.03
CA LEU A 376 -8.49 13.60 -4.28
C LEU A 376 -9.28 13.93 -3.01
N ILE A 377 -9.08 13.18 -1.92
CA ILE A 377 -9.69 13.47 -0.61
C ILE A 377 -9.28 14.85 -0.13
N GLN A 378 -7.99 15.19 -0.22
CA GLN A 378 -7.51 16.50 0.21
C GLN A 378 -8.21 17.63 -0.56
N ARG A 379 -8.38 17.51 -1.89
CA ARG A 379 -9.08 18.51 -2.69
C ARG A 379 -10.58 18.59 -2.37
N LEU A 380 -11.22 17.46 -2.13
CA LEU A 380 -12.61 17.45 -1.66
C LEU A 380 -12.74 18.26 -0.35
N GLU A 381 -11.86 18.00 0.63
CA GLU A 381 -11.89 18.65 1.95
C GLU A 381 -11.49 20.13 1.92
N THR A 382 -10.48 20.51 1.12
CA THR A 382 -9.94 21.88 1.14
C THR A 382 -10.56 22.80 0.08
N GLU A 383 -11.19 22.26 -0.97
CA GLU A 383 -11.74 23.07 -2.06
C GLU A 383 -13.25 22.85 -2.22
N SER A 384 -13.67 21.61 -2.50
CA SER A 384 -15.05 21.33 -2.93
C SER A 384 -16.07 21.47 -1.80
N ILE A 385 -15.77 20.95 -0.60
CA ILE A 385 -16.64 21.08 0.57
C ILE A 385 -16.75 22.53 1.05
N PRO A 386 -15.65 23.30 1.21
CA PRO A 386 -15.76 24.74 1.53
C PRO A 386 -16.57 25.53 0.50
N HIS A 387 -16.42 25.21 -0.80
CA HIS A 387 -17.21 25.84 -1.85
C HIS A 387 -18.70 25.49 -1.74
N LEU A 388 -19.03 24.21 -1.53
CA LEU A 388 -20.41 23.77 -1.26
C LEU A 388 -21.01 24.50 -0.06
N LEU A 389 -20.27 24.59 1.05
CA LEU A 389 -20.73 25.27 2.27
C LEU A 389 -21.01 26.75 2.02
N THR A 390 -20.23 27.42 1.17
CA THR A 390 -20.49 28.81 0.77
C THR A 390 -21.80 28.93 -0.01
N ARG A 391 -22.09 27.99 -0.91
CA ARG A 391 -23.35 27.95 -1.67
C ARG A 391 -24.56 27.67 -0.76
N LEU A 392 -24.43 26.71 0.16
CA LEU A 392 -25.46 26.41 1.16
C LEU A 392 -25.72 27.60 2.09
N ALA A 393 -24.68 28.30 2.53
CA ALA A 393 -24.81 29.49 3.37
C ALA A 393 -25.54 30.65 2.66
N ALA A 394 -25.40 30.75 1.33
CA ALA A 394 -26.10 31.76 0.53
C ALA A 394 -27.60 31.46 0.38
N GLU A 395 -27.97 30.18 0.25
CA GLU A 395 -29.37 29.74 0.10
C GLU A 395 -30.11 29.61 1.45
N ARG A 396 -29.35 29.41 2.54
CA ARG A 396 -29.87 29.26 3.92
C ARG A 396 -30.99 28.21 4.05
N PRO A 397 -30.80 26.96 3.62
CA PRO A 397 -31.77 25.90 3.88
C PRO A 397 -31.91 25.63 5.38
N ASP A 398 -33.10 25.24 5.81
CA ASP A 398 -33.32 24.74 7.18
C ASP A 398 -32.71 23.35 7.37
N PHE A 399 -32.65 22.55 6.30
CA PHE A 399 -31.93 21.27 6.29
C PHE A 399 -31.45 20.86 4.89
N VAL A 400 -30.41 20.04 4.87
CA VAL A 400 -29.93 19.36 3.67
C VAL A 400 -30.30 17.89 3.75
N PHE A 401 -31.04 17.41 2.76
CA PHE A 401 -31.41 15.99 2.64
C PHE A 401 -30.33 15.25 1.87
N LEU A 402 -29.60 14.36 2.57
CA LEU A 402 -28.51 13.57 1.99
C LEU A 402 -29.04 12.27 1.40
N VAL A 403 -28.76 12.04 0.12
CA VAL A 403 -29.20 10.85 -0.62
C VAL A 403 -27.98 10.03 -1.03
N PRO A 404 -27.60 9.00 -0.26
CA PRO A 404 -26.54 8.08 -0.65
C PRO A 404 -27.02 7.16 -1.79
N ALA A 405 -26.09 6.74 -2.65
CA ALA A 405 -26.34 5.81 -3.76
C ALA A 405 -25.60 4.47 -3.59
#